data_AF-A0A832LVV5-F1
#
_entry.id   AF-A0A832LVV5-F1
#
_cell.length_a   1.000
_cell.length_b   1.000
_cell.length_c   1.000
_cell.angle_alpha   90.00
_cell.angle_beta   90.00
_cell.angle_gamma   90.00
#
_symmetry.space_group_name_H-M   'P 1'
#
loop_
_entity.id
_entity.type
_entity.pdbx_description
1 polymer ?
#
loop_
_entity_poly.entity_id
_entity_poly.type
_entity_poly.pdbx_seq_one_letter_code
_entity_poly.pdbx_strand_id
1 'polypeptide(L)'
;MRFLITMLFWTIVVASWAQGLQAGAAANKITPSKQVYLAGYASNRPNTGGVHDDIWARAVVVQVGQERVAIVVCDLLGLLRDDVQKIRQRVKSVSPNRVMVLCTHVHSAPDTIGLWGPTPTQSGRDNEYVNFVIETVAKTVDEAASKLQPALVGFAKTTIEGVAKNYRIEQILDTEAAVMQFRSKADGKVIATLTNFACHPEVLNNDQLTSDFCHWYYQTVERAVGGVAIFANGALGGMISPAPGDPNAPKGRDWARAERFGTIIANRALEAIAKVAFTDAVTLQHIEMVYTVPLENERFKLALAAGVIPAGPSLVDGKVTTESHLIRLGDAVMFTMPGEVQPNIGIFLKRRFAMFGDPVFLFGLANDELGYILAPPDYYLDIYSYERSMSVGSVIAHETVDAAGQMLAREAGCAATNRLLTKKAARPSPCCGGTTAAARRHSGRRFRSLSLSG
;
A
#
# COMPACT_ATOMS: atom_id res chain seq x y z
N MET A 1 -29.22 22.73 64.60
CA MET A 1 -29.41 22.22 63.23
C MET A 1 -28.09 22.29 62.48
N ARG A 2 -27.40 21.15 62.27
CA ARG A 2 -26.25 21.05 61.36
C ARG A 2 -26.63 20.00 60.32
N PHE A 3 -26.86 20.44 59.09
CA PHE A 3 -27.15 19.58 57.95
C PHE A 3 -25.88 18.84 57.53
N LEU A 4 -25.91 17.50 57.59
CA LEU A 4 -24.88 16.64 57.01
C LEU A 4 -25.27 16.41 55.54
N ILE A 5 -24.53 16.99 54.59
CA ILE A 5 -24.70 16.72 53.16
C ILE A 5 -23.81 15.52 52.83
N THR A 6 -24.44 14.37 52.60
CA THR A 6 -23.78 13.16 52.12
C THR A 6 -23.62 13.27 50.60
N MET A 7 -22.41 13.58 50.13
CA MET A 7 -22.08 13.56 48.69
C MET A 7 -21.90 12.11 48.23
N LEU A 8 -22.85 11.62 47.43
CA LEU A 8 -22.79 10.32 46.77
C LEU A 8 -21.83 10.43 45.57
N PHE A 9 -20.63 9.86 45.67
CA PHE A 9 -19.72 9.74 44.54
C PHE A 9 -20.23 8.64 43.59
N TRP A 10 -20.85 9.03 42.47
CA TRP A 10 -21.06 8.15 41.33
C TRP A 10 -19.71 7.91 40.65
N THR A 11 -19.08 6.77 40.92
CA THR A 11 -18.02 6.24 40.06
C THR A 11 -18.64 5.87 38.72
N ILE A 12 -18.50 6.77 37.74
CA ILE A 12 -18.73 6.45 36.33
C ILE A 12 -17.64 5.45 35.94
N VAL A 13 -17.98 4.17 35.93
CA VAL A 13 -17.17 3.15 35.27
C VAL A 13 -17.33 3.41 33.78
N VAL A 14 -16.42 4.19 33.20
CA VAL A 14 -16.26 4.23 31.75
C VAL A 14 -15.75 2.86 31.36
N ALA A 15 -16.65 1.98 30.93
CA ALA A 15 -16.27 0.77 30.23
C ALA A 15 -15.45 1.22 29.02
N SER A 16 -14.13 1.06 29.13
CA SER A 16 -13.22 1.09 28.00
C SER A 16 -13.60 -0.08 27.11
N TRP A 17 -14.61 0.10 26.25
CA TRP A 17 -14.89 -0.80 25.16
C TRP A 17 -13.60 -0.86 24.35
N ALA A 18 -12.87 -1.96 24.46
CA ALA A 18 -11.75 -2.24 23.57
C ALA A 18 -12.27 -1.99 22.15
N GLN A 19 -11.70 -1.00 21.46
CA GLN A 19 -12.15 -0.60 20.13
C GLN A 19 -11.78 -1.74 19.17
N GLY A 20 -12.68 -2.72 19.06
CA GLY A 20 -12.43 -3.93 18.28
C GLY A 20 -12.20 -3.61 16.82
N LEU A 21 -11.24 -4.32 16.22
CA LEU A 21 -11.00 -4.33 14.79
C LEU A 21 -12.26 -4.75 14.04
N GLN A 22 -12.59 -4.03 12.97
CA GLN A 22 -13.57 -4.44 11.97
C GLN A 22 -12.94 -4.46 10.58
N ALA A 23 -13.40 -5.36 9.75
CA ALA A 23 -13.00 -5.44 8.35
C ALA A 23 -14.20 -5.77 7.47
N GLY A 24 -14.18 -5.26 6.25
CA GLY A 24 -15.16 -5.56 5.21
C GLY A 24 -14.47 -5.52 3.85
N ALA A 25 -14.96 -6.31 2.90
CA ALA A 25 -14.32 -6.45 1.60
C ALA A 25 -15.33 -6.59 0.46
N ALA A 26 -14.94 -6.16 -0.73
CA ALA A 26 -15.74 -6.25 -1.94
C ALA A 26 -14.85 -6.36 -3.18
N ALA A 27 -15.40 -6.93 -4.24
CA ALA A 27 -14.78 -6.98 -5.56
C ALA A 27 -15.84 -6.69 -6.62
N ASN A 28 -15.57 -5.73 -7.50
CA ASN A 28 -16.41 -5.43 -8.66
C ASN A 28 -15.58 -5.49 -9.95
N LYS A 29 -16.22 -5.93 -11.02
CA LYS A 29 -15.60 -6.01 -12.34
C LYS A 29 -15.41 -4.60 -12.89
N ILE A 30 -14.24 -4.36 -13.46
CA ILE A 30 -13.93 -3.17 -14.26
C ILE A 30 -13.70 -3.54 -15.72
N THR A 31 -14.15 -4.72 -16.17
CA THR A 31 -14.04 -5.15 -17.58
C THR A 31 -14.83 -4.20 -18.50
N PRO A 32 -14.22 -3.63 -19.55
CA PRO A 32 -14.92 -2.78 -20.51
C PRO A 32 -15.96 -3.58 -21.32
N SER A 33 -17.04 -2.91 -21.72
CA SER A 33 -18.09 -3.49 -22.58
C SER A 33 -17.84 -3.33 -24.08
N LYS A 34 -16.79 -2.59 -24.46
CA LYS A 34 -16.40 -2.32 -25.85
C LYS A 34 -14.91 -2.59 -26.05
N GLN A 35 -14.49 -2.61 -27.32
CA GLN A 35 -13.08 -2.73 -27.67
C GLN A 35 -12.29 -1.50 -27.18
N VAL A 36 -11.08 -1.75 -26.70
CA VAL A 36 -10.15 -0.77 -26.12
C VAL A 36 -8.72 -1.10 -26.52
N TYR A 37 -7.80 -0.16 -26.28
CA TYR A 37 -6.37 -0.41 -26.40
C TYR A 37 -5.81 -0.95 -25.08
N LEU A 38 -4.95 -1.96 -25.16
CA LEU A 38 -4.25 -2.53 -24.01
C LEU A 38 -3.01 -1.67 -23.67
N ALA A 39 -2.81 -1.41 -22.39
CA ALA A 39 -1.62 -0.74 -21.89
C ALA A 39 -0.38 -1.64 -21.85
N GLY A 40 0.80 -1.03 -21.90
CA GLY A 40 2.08 -1.73 -21.81
C GLY A 40 2.58 -2.30 -23.15
N TYR A 41 3.83 -2.79 -23.13
CA TYR A 41 4.61 -3.33 -24.26
C TYR A 41 4.82 -2.42 -25.47
N ALA A 42 3.76 -2.07 -26.20
CA ALA A 42 3.82 -1.30 -27.44
C ALA A 42 2.48 -0.61 -27.72
N SER A 43 2.51 0.49 -28.48
CA SER A 43 1.32 1.16 -28.97
C SER A 43 0.52 0.30 -29.96
N ASN A 44 -0.73 0.68 -30.21
CA ASN A 44 -1.64 0.05 -31.17
C ASN A 44 -1.94 -1.43 -30.87
N ARG A 45 -2.26 -1.73 -29.61
CA ARG A 45 -2.70 -3.06 -29.18
C ARG A 45 -4.21 -3.09 -28.87
N PRO A 46 -5.11 -3.12 -29.88
CA PRO A 46 -6.52 -3.31 -29.61
C PRO A 46 -6.78 -4.72 -29.07
N ASN A 47 -7.69 -4.87 -28.10
CA ASN A 47 -8.04 -6.16 -27.50
C ASN A 47 -8.90 -7.07 -28.41
N THR A 48 -8.44 -7.30 -29.65
CA THR A 48 -9.14 -8.07 -30.68
C THR A 48 -9.38 -9.53 -30.30
N GLY A 49 -8.62 -10.07 -29.35
CA GLY A 49 -8.83 -11.41 -28.81
C GLY A 49 -9.98 -11.51 -27.80
N GLY A 50 -10.62 -10.38 -27.43
CA GLY A 50 -11.76 -10.35 -26.51
C GLY A 50 -11.36 -10.34 -25.03
N VAL A 51 -12.17 -11.00 -24.19
CA VAL A 51 -11.98 -11.11 -22.75
C VAL A 51 -11.73 -12.58 -22.42
N HIS A 52 -10.58 -12.90 -21.84
CA HIS A 52 -10.31 -14.23 -21.29
C HIS A 52 -10.98 -14.37 -19.91
N ASP A 53 -10.68 -13.41 -19.04
CA ASP A 53 -11.21 -13.31 -17.69
C ASP A 53 -11.48 -11.84 -17.33
N ASP A 54 -12.37 -11.64 -16.37
CA ASP A 54 -12.68 -10.32 -15.87
C ASP A 54 -11.48 -9.68 -15.16
N ILE A 55 -11.35 -8.37 -15.34
CA ILE A 55 -10.46 -7.51 -14.56
C ILE A 55 -11.24 -6.84 -13.44
N TRP A 56 -10.61 -6.61 -12.29
CA TRP A 56 -11.32 -6.28 -11.05
C TRP A 56 -10.80 -5.01 -10.36
N ALA A 57 -11.70 -4.33 -9.64
CA ALA A 57 -11.36 -3.53 -8.48
C ALA A 57 -11.67 -4.36 -7.22
N ARG A 58 -10.68 -4.60 -6.36
CA ARG A 58 -10.79 -5.45 -5.16
C ARG A 58 -10.36 -4.67 -3.93
N ALA A 59 -11.29 -4.46 -2.99
CA ALA A 59 -11.08 -3.59 -1.84
C ALA A 59 -11.24 -4.32 -0.51
N VAL A 60 -10.43 -3.90 0.46
CA VAL A 60 -10.63 -4.15 1.90
C VAL A 60 -10.69 -2.81 2.63
N VAL A 61 -11.68 -2.66 3.49
CA VAL A 61 -11.83 -1.52 4.41
C VAL A 61 -11.61 -2.04 5.82
N VAL A 62 -10.70 -1.39 6.55
CA VAL A 62 -10.33 -1.72 7.92
C VAL A 62 -10.74 -0.56 8.81
N GLN A 63 -11.39 -0.88 9.93
CA GLN A 63 -11.77 0.10 10.96
C GLN A 63 -11.22 -0.30 12.32
N VAL A 64 -10.56 0.64 12.99
CA VAL A 64 -10.16 0.53 14.41
C VAL A 64 -10.69 1.75 15.13
N GLY A 65 -11.63 1.55 16.05
CA GLY A 65 -12.37 2.66 16.66
C GLY A 65 -13.20 3.42 15.62
N GLN A 66 -12.95 4.72 15.49
CA GLN A 66 -13.58 5.59 14.47
C GLN A 66 -12.73 5.72 13.20
N GLU A 67 -11.50 5.23 13.23
CA GLU A 67 -10.52 5.41 12.17
C GLU A 67 -10.73 4.35 11.09
N ARG A 68 -10.89 4.76 9.83
CA ARG A 68 -11.01 3.86 8.67
C ARG A 68 -9.88 4.07 7.69
N VAL A 69 -9.40 2.98 7.08
CA VAL A 69 -8.53 2.99 5.91
C VAL A 69 -9.09 2.00 4.89
N ALA A 70 -9.08 2.39 3.62
CA ALA A 70 -9.40 1.52 2.49
C ALA A 70 -8.15 1.25 1.66
N ILE A 71 -7.97 -0.01 1.26
CA ILE A 71 -6.98 -0.41 0.26
C ILE A 71 -7.77 -1.06 -0.86
N VAL A 72 -7.71 -0.48 -2.06
CA VAL A 72 -8.32 -1.03 -3.26
C VAL A 72 -7.26 -1.24 -4.32
N VAL A 73 -7.20 -2.43 -4.90
CA VAL A 73 -6.29 -2.74 -6.01
C VAL A 73 -7.10 -3.00 -7.28
N CYS A 74 -6.67 -2.36 -8.37
CA CYS A 74 -7.29 -2.47 -9.68
C CYS A 74 -6.40 -3.31 -10.60
N ASP A 75 -6.99 -4.21 -11.36
CA ASP A 75 -6.32 -4.92 -12.46
C ASP A 75 -6.17 -3.98 -13.67
N LEU A 76 -5.22 -3.04 -13.55
CA LEU A 76 -4.87 -2.01 -14.52
C LEU A 76 -3.34 -1.85 -14.54
N LEU A 77 -2.81 -1.16 -15.57
CA LEU A 77 -1.40 -0.76 -15.58
C LEU A 77 -1.12 0.27 -14.46
N GLY A 78 -1.91 1.34 -14.41
CA GLY A 78 -1.74 2.41 -13.44
C GLY A 78 -2.94 3.36 -13.46
N LEU A 79 -3.01 4.27 -12.50
CA LEU A 79 -3.96 5.38 -12.50
C LEU A 79 -3.22 6.66 -12.16
N LEU A 80 -3.48 7.71 -12.94
CA LEU A 80 -2.94 9.03 -12.65
C LEU A 80 -3.58 9.59 -11.37
N ARG A 81 -2.81 10.35 -10.60
CA ARG A 81 -3.29 10.95 -9.34
C ARG A 81 -4.63 11.67 -9.46
N ASP A 82 -4.87 12.38 -10.55
CA ASP A 82 -6.12 13.12 -10.73
C ASP A 82 -7.35 12.21 -10.87
N ASP A 83 -7.19 11.00 -11.40
CA ASP A 83 -8.26 9.99 -11.40
C ASP A 83 -8.45 9.38 -10.00
N VAL A 84 -7.35 9.18 -9.26
CA VAL A 84 -7.40 8.77 -7.85
C VAL A 84 -8.13 9.80 -6.98
N GLN A 85 -7.89 11.10 -7.19
CA GLN A 85 -8.63 12.15 -6.48
C GLN A 85 -10.12 12.14 -6.83
N LYS A 86 -10.49 11.89 -8.10
CA LYS A 86 -11.90 11.74 -8.50
C LYS A 86 -12.57 10.53 -7.85
N ILE A 87 -11.85 9.43 -7.67
CA ILE A 87 -12.32 8.25 -6.90
C ILE A 87 -12.58 8.66 -5.45
N ARG A 88 -11.59 9.29 -4.80
CA ARG A 88 -11.67 9.72 -3.40
C ARG A 88 -12.81 10.69 -3.12
N GLN A 89 -13.12 11.57 -4.05
CA GLN A 89 -14.26 12.49 -3.95
C GLN A 89 -15.63 11.78 -3.99
N ARG A 90 -15.70 10.58 -4.57
CA ARG A 90 -16.94 9.79 -4.70
C ARG A 90 -17.15 8.81 -3.56
N VAL A 91 -16.08 8.35 -2.93
CA VAL A 91 -16.15 7.49 -1.74
C VAL A 91 -16.79 8.27 -0.60
N LYS A 92 -17.83 7.69 0.02
CA LYS A 92 -18.57 8.32 1.12
C LYS A 92 -18.21 7.74 2.49
N SER A 93 -17.72 6.51 2.50
CA SER A 93 -17.55 5.71 3.72
C SER A 93 -16.21 5.87 4.43
N VAL A 94 -15.20 6.40 3.74
CA VAL A 94 -13.82 6.55 4.21
C VAL A 94 -13.31 7.94 3.83
N SER A 95 -12.55 8.58 4.72
CA SER A 95 -11.95 9.90 4.44
C SER A 95 -11.08 9.84 3.17
N PRO A 96 -11.14 10.86 2.28
CA PRO A 96 -10.43 10.88 1.01
C PRO A 96 -8.94 10.49 1.10
N ASN A 97 -8.19 11.06 2.05
CA ASN A 97 -6.76 10.77 2.23
C ASN A 97 -6.44 9.40 2.86
N ARG A 98 -7.46 8.58 3.11
CA ARG A 98 -7.36 7.23 3.67
C ARG A 98 -7.87 6.15 2.74
N VAL A 99 -8.09 6.50 1.47
CA VAL A 99 -8.35 5.54 0.39
C VAL A 99 -7.08 5.40 -0.44
N MET A 100 -6.40 4.26 -0.25
CA MET A 100 -5.25 3.87 -1.07
C MET A 100 -5.76 3.16 -2.32
N VAL A 101 -5.47 3.73 -3.50
CA VAL A 101 -5.85 3.15 -4.79
C VAL A 101 -4.59 2.64 -5.47
N LEU A 102 -4.49 1.34 -5.67
CA LEU A 102 -3.32 0.66 -6.23
C LEU A 102 -3.67 0.02 -7.57
N CYS A 103 -2.66 -0.28 -8.38
CA CYS A 103 -2.80 -1.11 -9.58
C CYS A 103 -1.91 -2.35 -9.51
N THR A 104 -2.34 -3.45 -10.14
CA THR A 104 -1.50 -4.67 -10.25
C THR A 104 -0.37 -4.50 -11.25
N HIS A 105 -0.45 -3.49 -12.12
CA HIS A 105 0.46 -3.25 -13.24
C HIS A 105 0.32 -4.26 -14.39
N VAL A 106 -0.88 -4.77 -14.62
CA VAL A 106 -1.10 -5.76 -15.68
C VAL A 106 -1.07 -5.11 -17.08
N HIS A 107 -0.34 -5.74 -18.01
CA HIS A 107 -0.14 -5.25 -19.40
C HIS A 107 -1.18 -5.78 -20.42
N SER A 108 -2.27 -6.33 -19.89
CA SER A 108 -3.40 -6.90 -20.63
C SER A 108 -4.73 -6.34 -20.12
N ALA A 109 -4.70 -5.07 -19.70
CA ALA A 109 -5.85 -4.27 -19.30
C ALA A 109 -5.93 -2.96 -20.10
N PRO A 110 -7.08 -2.25 -20.10
CA PRO A 110 -7.26 -1.07 -20.95
C PRO A 110 -6.30 0.07 -20.58
N ASP A 111 -5.92 0.86 -21.57
CA ASP A 111 -5.08 2.03 -21.38
C ASP A 111 -5.79 3.12 -20.58
N THR A 112 -5.30 3.33 -19.37
CA THR A 112 -5.75 4.37 -18.44
C THR A 112 -4.76 5.53 -18.34
N ILE A 113 -3.63 5.51 -19.03
CA ILE A 113 -2.64 6.60 -19.00
C ILE A 113 -2.71 7.40 -20.31
N GLY A 114 -2.81 6.71 -21.44
CA GLY A 114 -2.96 7.24 -22.79
C GLY A 114 -1.80 6.93 -23.74
N LEU A 115 -0.70 6.36 -23.25
CA LEU A 115 0.53 6.18 -24.04
C LEU A 115 0.47 5.07 -25.10
N TRP A 116 -0.56 4.23 -25.10
CA TRP A 116 -0.61 3.00 -25.90
C TRP A 116 -1.70 2.99 -26.98
N GLY A 117 -2.10 4.18 -27.45
CA GLY A 117 -3.09 4.35 -28.52
C GLY A 117 -2.64 3.92 -29.92
N PRO A 118 -3.45 4.20 -30.96
CA PRO A 118 -3.18 3.74 -32.33
C PRO A 118 -1.84 4.21 -32.89
N THR A 119 -1.37 5.38 -32.45
CA THR A 119 -0.07 5.96 -32.81
C THR A 119 0.52 6.65 -31.58
N PRO A 120 1.85 6.94 -31.54
CA PRO A 120 2.47 7.63 -30.40
C PRO A 120 1.91 9.03 -30.08
N THR A 121 1.17 9.64 -31.01
CA THR A 121 0.55 10.96 -30.85
C THR A 121 -0.95 10.91 -30.60
N GLN A 122 -1.54 9.71 -30.54
CA GLN A 122 -2.96 9.51 -30.28
C GLN A 122 -3.15 8.71 -29.01
N SER A 123 -4.00 9.20 -28.12
CA SER A 123 -4.24 8.55 -26.84
C SER A 123 -4.91 7.19 -27.01
N GLY A 124 -4.44 6.17 -26.28
CA GLY A 124 -5.14 4.90 -26.13
C GLY A 124 -6.23 4.96 -25.06
N ARG A 125 -6.24 6.04 -24.28
CA ARG A 125 -7.13 6.24 -23.15
C ARG A 125 -8.55 6.56 -23.63
N ASP A 126 -9.49 5.78 -23.12
CA ASP A 126 -10.92 6.03 -23.26
C ASP A 126 -11.48 6.65 -21.98
N ASN A 127 -11.88 7.92 -22.05
CA ASN A 127 -12.40 8.64 -20.88
C ASN A 127 -13.77 8.14 -20.40
N GLU A 128 -14.58 7.52 -21.26
CA GLU A 128 -15.82 6.88 -20.81
C GLU A 128 -15.50 5.67 -19.92
N TYR A 129 -14.53 4.85 -20.36
CA TYR A 129 -14.04 3.73 -19.58
C TYR A 129 -13.40 4.18 -18.27
N VAL A 130 -12.54 5.21 -18.29
CA VAL A 130 -11.92 5.69 -17.04
C VAL A 130 -12.95 6.26 -16.07
N ASN A 131 -13.99 6.96 -16.55
CA ASN A 131 -15.09 7.39 -15.68
C ASN A 131 -15.83 6.19 -15.08
N PHE A 132 -16.09 5.13 -15.86
CA PHE A 132 -16.66 3.88 -15.34
C PHE A 132 -15.77 3.24 -14.26
N VAL A 133 -14.45 3.20 -14.45
CA VAL A 133 -13.48 2.73 -13.44
C VAL A 133 -13.58 3.59 -12.18
N ILE A 134 -13.58 4.91 -12.31
CA ILE A 134 -13.67 5.84 -11.17
C ILE A 134 -14.92 5.57 -10.32
N GLU A 135 -16.09 5.45 -10.94
CA GLU A 135 -17.34 5.16 -10.23
C GLU A 135 -17.31 3.77 -9.59
N THR A 136 -16.79 2.77 -10.30
CA THR A 136 -16.77 1.37 -9.84
C THR A 136 -15.81 1.17 -8.68
N VAL A 137 -14.65 1.81 -8.70
CA VAL A 137 -13.68 1.76 -7.58
C VAL A 137 -14.27 2.42 -6.34
N ALA A 138 -14.90 3.59 -6.47
CA ALA A 138 -15.55 4.26 -5.35
C ALA A 138 -16.69 3.41 -4.75
N LYS A 139 -17.54 2.84 -5.61
CA LYS A 139 -18.58 1.87 -5.22
C LYS A 139 -18.00 0.66 -4.50
N THR A 140 -16.89 0.12 -4.98
CA THR A 140 -16.24 -1.05 -4.36
C THR A 140 -15.76 -0.75 -2.94
N VAL A 141 -15.21 0.44 -2.70
CA VAL A 141 -14.81 0.87 -1.36
C VAL A 141 -16.04 1.03 -0.45
N ASP A 142 -17.09 1.70 -0.91
CA ASP A 142 -18.31 1.88 -0.13
C ASP A 142 -19.05 0.55 0.16
N GLU A 143 -19.01 -0.41 -0.78
CA GLU A 143 -19.52 -1.76 -0.57
C GLU A 143 -18.68 -2.59 0.40
N ALA A 144 -17.36 -2.45 0.38
CA ALA A 144 -16.49 -3.07 1.37
C ALA A 144 -16.78 -2.49 2.76
N ALA A 145 -16.95 -1.17 2.87
CA ALA A 145 -17.28 -0.51 4.13
C ALA A 145 -18.67 -0.89 4.66
N SER A 146 -19.67 -1.07 3.80
CA SER A 146 -21.01 -1.50 4.24
C SER A 146 -21.05 -2.94 4.78
N LYS A 147 -20.02 -3.73 4.48
CA LYS A 147 -19.81 -5.10 4.99
C LYS A 147 -18.86 -5.17 6.20
N LEU A 148 -18.52 -4.04 6.81
CA LEU A 148 -17.71 -4.00 8.03
C LEU A 148 -18.36 -4.86 9.12
N GLN A 149 -17.58 -5.80 9.64
CA GLN A 149 -17.98 -6.67 10.74
C GLN A 149 -16.80 -6.86 11.70
N PRO A 150 -17.04 -7.20 12.98
CA PRO A 150 -15.97 -7.54 13.92
C PRO A 150 -15.02 -8.59 13.34
N ALA A 151 -13.73 -8.30 13.34
CA ALA A 151 -12.73 -9.08 12.65
C ALA A 151 -11.48 -9.33 13.50
N LEU A 152 -10.79 -10.41 13.18
CA LEU A 152 -9.42 -10.68 13.62
C LEU A 152 -8.49 -10.52 12.41
N VAL A 153 -7.27 -10.03 12.63
CA VAL A 153 -6.22 -9.96 11.60
C VAL A 153 -5.04 -10.84 11.97
N GLY A 154 -4.50 -11.52 10.97
CA GLY A 154 -3.20 -12.19 11.03
C GLY A 154 -2.26 -11.58 9.99
N PHE A 155 -0.97 -11.56 10.32
CA PHE A 155 0.08 -11.08 9.42
C PHE A 155 1.15 -12.16 9.27
N ALA A 156 1.57 -12.41 8.04
CA ALA A 156 2.61 -13.37 7.73
C ALA A 156 3.59 -12.82 6.71
N LYS A 157 4.76 -13.45 6.68
CA LYS A 157 5.84 -13.17 5.74
C LYS A 157 6.39 -14.47 5.21
N THR A 158 6.72 -14.51 3.93
CA THR A 158 7.24 -15.72 3.30
C THR A 158 8.17 -15.36 2.15
N THR A 159 8.89 -16.36 1.64
CA THR A 159 9.77 -16.23 0.48
C THR A 159 9.14 -16.96 -0.70
N ILE A 160 9.05 -16.28 -1.85
CA ILE A 160 8.56 -16.81 -3.11
C ILE A 160 9.69 -16.76 -4.13
N GLU A 161 10.16 -17.94 -4.52
CA GLU A 161 11.24 -18.11 -5.50
C GLU A 161 10.73 -18.79 -6.77
N GLY A 162 11.47 -18.64 -7.87
CA GLY A 162 11.16 -19.29 -9.15
C GLY A 162 9.98 -18.69 -9.93
N VAL A 163 9.35 -17.63 -9.41
CA VAL A 163 8.23 -16.92 -10.07
C VAL A 163 8.67 -15.61 -10.70
N ALA A 164 9.57 -14.87 -10.06
CA ALA A 164 10.03 -13.55 -10.52
C ALA A 164 11.54 -13.58 -10.86
N LYS A 165 11.94 -12.69 -11.77
CA LYS A 165 13.33 -12.44 -12.15
C LYS A 165 13.54 -10.93 -12.31
N ASN A 166 14.69 -10.43 -11.86
CA ASN A 166 15.16 -9.11 -12.24
C ASN A 166 15.92 -9.20 -13.59
N TYR A 167 15.39 -8.57 -14.65
CA TYR A 167 16.01 -8.59 -15.98
C TYR A 167 17.16 -7.58 -16.16
N ARG A 168 17.41 -6.72 -15.16
CA ARG A 168 18.55 -5.79 -15.14
C ARG A 168 19.72 -6.33 -14.34
N ILE A 169 19.48 -6.65 -13.06
CA ILE A 169 20.50 -7.17 -12.13
C ILE A 169 19.86 -8.28 -11.30
N GLU A 170 20.13 -9.53 -11.68
CA GLU A 170 19.50 -10.74 -11.10
C GLU A 170 19.61 -10.82 -9.57
N GLN A 171 20.71 -10.33 -9.00
CA GLN A 171 20.98 -10.38 -7.56
C GLN A 171 20.16 -9.37 -6.75
N ILE A 172 19.56 -8.36 -7.40
CA ILE A 172 18.72 -7.35 -6.74
C ILE A 172 17.25 -7.74 -6.93
N LEU A 173 16.84 -8.81 -6.27
CA LEU A 173 15.49 -9.35 -6.33
C LEU A 173 14.88 -9.43 -4.92
N ASP A 174 13.68 -8.88 -4.77
CA ASP A 174 12.90 -9.01 -3.55
C ASP A 174 11.99 -10.23 -3.66
N THR A 175 12.41 -11.36 -3.07
CA THR A 175 11.63 -12.60 -3.03
C THR A 175 10.67 -12.65 -1.84
N GLU A 176 10.65 -11.63 -0.98
CA GLU A 176 9.82 -11.62 0.22
C GLU A 176 8.40 -11.13 -0.10
N ALA A 177 7.42 -11.96 0.25
CA ALA A 177 6.00 -11.61 0.19
C ALA A 177 5.43 -11.37 1.58
N ALA A 178 4.67 -10.28 1.71
CA ALA A 178 3.90 -9.95 2.91
C ALA A 178 2.44 -10.34 2.71
N VAL A 179 1.82 -10.91 3.74
CA VAL A 179 0.42 -11.37 3.69
C VAL A 179 -0.33 -10.84 4.89
N MET A 180 -1.52 -10.31 4.67
CA MET A 180 -2.49 -10.05 5.73
C MET A 180 -3.82 -10.72 5.42
N GLN A 181 -4.44 -11.31 6.44
CA GLN A 181 -5.75 -11.93 6.30
C GLN A 181 -6.66 -11.46 7.42
N PHE A 182 -7.89 -11.12 7.06
CA PHE A 182 -8.95 -10.76 7.99
C PHE A 182 -9.95 -11.91 8.07
N ARG A 183 -10.37 -12.26 9.29
CA ARG A 183 -11.39 -13.28 9.55
C ARG A 183 -12.50 -12.69 10.38
N SER A 184 -13.75 -13.08 10.12
CA SER A 184 -14.87 -12.71 10.97
C SER A 184 -14.66 -13.25 12.38
N LYS A 185 -14.84 -12.40 13.39
CA LYS A 185 -14.78 -12.80 14.79
C LYS A 185 -15.96 -13.71 15.18
N ALA A 186 -17.07 -13.64 14.43
CA ALA A 186 -18.29 -14.39 14.73
C ALA A 186 -18.19 -15.87 14.34
N ASP A 187 -17.63 -16.18 13.18
CA ASP A 187 -17.62 -17.55 12.63
C ASP A 187 -16.26 -18.00 12.06
N GLY A 188 -15.24 -17.15 12.14
CA GLY A 188 -13.88 -17.46 11.66
C GLY A 188 -13.72 -17.43 10.14
N LYS A 189 -14.77 -17.16 9.36
CA LYS A 189 -14.69 -17.12 7.88
C LYS A 189 -13.77 -15.99 7.43
N VAL A 190 -13.00 -16.24 6.37
CA VAL A 190 -12.14 -15.22 5.78
C VAL A 190 -12.98 -14.11 5.15
N ILE A 191 -12.65 -12.86 5.47
CA ILE A 191 -13.21 -11.65 4.88
C ILE A 191 -12.38 -11.25 3.67
N ALA A 192 -11.06 -11.17 3.85
CA ALA A 192 -10.12 -10.84 2.79
C ALA A 192 -8.73 -11.43 3.06
N THR A 193 -8.00 -11.72 1.99
CA THR A 193 -6.57 -12.04 2.02
C THR A 193 -5.84 -11.14 1.04
N LEU A 194 -4.94 -10.30 1.54
CA LEU A 194 -4.08 -9.45 0.72
C LEU A 194 -2.65 -9.99 0.73
N THR A 195 -2.08 -10.22 -0.45
CA THR A 195 -0.66 -10.57 -0.64
C THR A 195 0.04 -9.45 -1.37
N ASN A 196 1.19 -9.01 -0.85
CA ASN A 196 2.08 -8.05 -1.48
C ASN A 196 3.37 -8.75 -1.93
N PHE A 197 3.63 -8.70 -3.23
CA PHE A 197 4.80 -9.32 -3.85
C PHE A 197 5.19 -8.56 -5.12
N ALA A 198 6.49 -8.35 -5.35
CA ALA A 198 7.00 -7.62 -6.51
C ALA A 198 7.11 -8.54 -7.73
N CYS A 199 6.22 -8.39 -8.71
CA CYS A 199 6.32 -9.03 -10.02
C CYS A 199 5.35 -8.38 -11.01
N HIS A 200 5.82 -7.94 -12.16
CA HIS A 200 4.96 -7.49 -13.26
C HIS A 200 4.03 -8.62 -13.70
N PRO A 201 2.70 -8.41 -13.80
CA PRO A 201 1.76 -9.31 -14.46
C PRO A 201 1.92 -9.24 -15.99
N GLU A 202 2.94 -9.94 -16.47
CA GLU A 202 3.43 -9.91 -17.85
C GLU A 202 3.66 -11.31 -18.44
N VAL A 203 3.03 -12.35 -17.90
CA VAL A 203 3.19 -13.70 -18.45
C VAL A 203 2.55 -13.77 -19.86
N LEU A 204 1.44 -13.06 -20.05
CA LEU A 204 0.53 -13.15 -21.18
C LEU A 204 0.55 -11.86 -22.02
N ASN A 205 1.66 -11.61 -22.70
CA ASN A 205 1.76 -10.59 -23.75
C ASN A 205 0.88 -10.92 -24.97
N ASN A 206 -0.44 -10.77 -24.82
CA ASN A 206 -1.46 -11.12 -25.80
C ASN A 206 -2.36 -9.93 -26.19
N ASP A 207 -3.43 -10.25 -26.91
CA ASP A 207 -4.48 -9.34 -27.41
C ASP A 207 -5.82 -9.52 -26.69
N GLN A 208 -5.85 -10.20 -25.54
CA GLN A 208 -7.04 -10.45 -24.72
C GLN A 208 -6.98 -9.63 -23.43
N LEU A 209 -8.15 -9.28 -22.90
CA LEU A 209 -8.25 -8.77 -21.53
C LEU A 209 -8.08 -9.92 -20.54
N THR A 210 -7.19 -9.74 -19.57
CA THR A 210 -6.91 -10.70 -18.49
C THR A 210 -6.19 -10.01 -17.34
N SER A 211 -6.42 -10.49 -16.11
CA SER A 211 -5.61 -10.08 -14.95
C SER A 211 -4.25 -10.80 -14.86
N ASP A 212 -3.85 -11.55 -15.90
CA ASP A 212 -2.61 -12.33 -15.96
C ASP A 212 -2.52 -13.33 -14.78
N PHE A 213 -1.34 -13.62 -14.24
CA PHE A 213 -1.18 -14.57 -13.13
C PHE A 213 -2.05 -14.21 -11.90
N CYS A 214 -2.42 -12.93 -11.73
CA CYS A 214 -3.28 -12.48 -10.63
C CYS A 214 -4.65 -13.18 -10.68
N HIS A 215 -5.16 -13.49 -11.88
CA HIS A 215 -6.41 -14.24 -12.06
C HIS A 215 -6.40 -15.56 -11.27
N TRP A 216 -5.36 -16.36 -11.46
CA TRP A 216 -5.23 -17.66 -10.80
C TRP A 216 -4.82 -17.53 -9.33
N TYR A 217 -4.11 -16.47 -8.95
CA TYR A 217 -3.94 -16.14 -7.54
C TYR A 217 -5.30 -15.94 -6.85
N TYR A 218 -6.19 -15.14 -7.44
CA TYR A 218 -7.52 -14.89 -6.89
C TYR A 218 -8.31 -16.19 -6.76
N GLN A 219 -8.42 -16.96 -7.84
CA GLN A 219 -9.15 -18.24 -7.81
C GLN A 219 -8.60 -19.21 -6.78
N THR A 220 -7.26 -19.33 -6.68
CA THR A 220 -6.63 -20.28 -5.75
C THR A 220 -6.93 -19.91 -4.31
N VAL A 221 -6.77 -18.63 -3.94
CA VAL A 221 -7.05 -18.15 -2.58
C VAL A 221 -8.54 -18.26 -2.24
N GLU A 222 -9.43 -17.76 -3.11
CA GLU A 222 -10.87 -17.72 -2.84
C GLU A 222 -11.48 -19.13 -2.76
N ARG A 223 -11.00 -20.08 -3.59
CA ARG A 223 -11.42 -21.49 -3.47
C ARG A 223 -10.92 -22.16 -2.19
N ALA A 224 -9.70 -21.83 -1.75
CA ALA A 224 -9.09 -22.47 -0.59
C ALA A 224 -9.69 -21.98 0.74
N VAL A 225 -9.94 -20.69 0.87
CA VAL A 225 -10.32 -20.09 2.17
C VAL A 225 -11.52 -19.15 2.12
N GLY A 226 -12.06 -18.84 0.94
CA GLY A 226 -13.13 -17.85 0.77
C GLY A 226 -12.65 -16.41 0.92
N GLY A 227 -13.61 -15.49 1.11
CA GLY A 227 -13.35 -14.06 1.19
C GLY A 227 -12.93 -13.44 -0.14
N VAL A 228 -12.46 -12.20 -0.10
CA VAL A 228 -11.90 -11.50 -1.27
C VAL A 228 -10.39 -11.66 -1.30
N ALA A 229 -9.85 -12.23 -2.37
CA ALA A 229 -8.40 -12.25 -2.59
C ALA A 229 -7.95 -10.94 -3.24
N ILE A 230 -6.86 -10.38 -2.75
CA ILE A 230 -6.25 -9.13 -3.23
C ILE A 230 -4.76 -9.37 -3.45
N PHE A 231 -4.26 -8.98 -4.62
CA PHE A 231 -2.84 -8.98 -4.95
C PHE A 231 -2.39 -7.53 -5.11
N ALA A 232 -1.36 -7.11 -4.40
CA ALA A 232 -0.81 -5.76 -4.49
C ALA A 232 0.65 -5.83 -4.92
N ASN A 233 1.05 -5.04 -5.91
CA ASN A 233 2.42 -5.11 -6.40
C ASN A 233 3.42 -4.42 -5.46
N GLY A 234 4.67 -4.86 -5.54
CA GLY A 234 5.81 -4.34 -4.79
C GLY A 234 6.69 -3.35 -5.56
N ALA A 235 7.94 -3.24 -5.17
CA ALA A 235 8.96 -2.47 -5.89
C ALA A 235 9.46 -3.25 -7.13
N LEU A 236 8.77 -3.09 -8.26
CA LEU A 236 9.03 -3.84 -9.50
C LEU A 236 9.86 -3.12 -10.57
N GLY A 237 10.25 -1.86 -10.36
CA GLY A 237 10.80 -0.93 -11.36
C GLY A 237 12.23 -1.21 -11.87
N GLY A 238 12.72 -2.44 -11.72
CA GLY A 238 13.97 -2.92 -12.32
C GLY A 238 13.70 -4.05 -13.30
N MET A 239 12.55 -4.03 -13.97
CA MET A 239 12.00 -5.15 -14.74
C MET A 239 11.89 -6.42 -13.89
N ILE A 240 11.34 -6.30 -12.67
CA ILE A 240 10.97 -7.49 -11.89
C ILE A 240 9.76 -8.13 -12.56
N SER A 241 10.04 -9.10 -13.43
CA SER A 241 9.04 -9.68 -14.32
C SER A 241 9.01 -11.19 -14.13
N PRO A 242 8.00 -11.89 -14.69
CA PRO A 242 7.87 -13.32 -14.51
C PRO A 242 9.13 -14.05 -14.98
N ALA A 243 9.57 -15.03 -14.19
CA ALA A 243 10.69 -15.88 -14.52
C ALA A 243 10.48 -16.53 -15.91
N PRO A 244 11.56 -16.68 -16.71
CA PRO A 244 11.44 -17.15 -18.08
C PRO A 244 10.74 -18.51 -18.15
N GLY A 245 9.83 -18.65 -19.12
CA GLY A 245 9.15 -19.90 -19.43
C GLY A 245 9.95 -20.74 -20.43
N ASP A 246 9.28 -21.72 -21.03
CA ASP A 246 9.83 -22.43 -22.19
C ASP A 246 10.09 -21.42 -23.33
N PRO A 247 11.33 -21.27 -23.81
CA PRO A 247 11.63 -20.35 -24.92
C PRO A 247 10.90 -20.73 -26.23
N ASN A 248 10.39 -21.95 -26.34
CA ASN A 248 9.60 -22.42 -27.48
C ASN A 248 8.09 -22.17 -27.32
N ALA A 249 7.63 -21.74 -26.15
CA ALA A 249 6.22 -21.41 -25.95
C ALA A 249 5.82 -20.21 -26.82
N PRO A 250 4.65 -20.24 -27.49
CA PRO A 250 4.18 -19.08 -28.23
C PRO A 250 4.05 -17.86 -27.30
N LYS A 251 4.72 -16.77 -27.67
CA LYS A 251 4.74 -15.53 -26.88
C LYS A 251 3.31 -15.08 -26.57
N GLY A 252 3.04 -14.86 -25.29
CA GLY A 252 1.74 -14.36 -24.81
C GLY A 252 0.63 -15.40 -24.66
N ARG A 253 0.87 -16.68 -24.99
CA ARG A 253 -0.16 -17.73 -24.89
C ARG A 253 0.17 -18.81 -23.86
N ASP A 254 1.12 -18.55 -22.98
CA ASP A 254 1.54 -19.49 -21.93
C ASP A 254 0.63 -19.41 -20.69
N TRP A 255 -0.64 -19.78 -20.88
CA TRP A 255 -1.67 -19.79 -19.84
C TRP A 255 -1.31 -20.71 -18.67
N ALA A 256 -0.68 -21.85 -18.96
CA ALA A 256 -0.25 -22.80 -17.95
C ALA A 256 0.85 -22.22 -17.02
N ARG A 257 1.76 -21.38 -17.54
CA ARG A 257 2.73 -20.67 -16.69
C ARG A 257 2.06 -19.59 -15.85
N ALA A 258 1.12 -18.85 -16.42
CA ALA A 258 0.40 -17.81 -15.69
C ALA A 258 -0.41 -18.41 -14.52
N GLU A 259 -1.09 -19.53 -14.78
CA GLU A 259 -1.73 -20.35 -13.77
C GLU A 259 -0.75 -20.82 -12.70
N ARG A 260 0.34 -21.48 -13.12
CA ARG A 260 1.36 -21.99 -12.20
C ARG A 260 1.91 -20.89 -11.30
N PHE A 261 2.22 -19.71 -11.84
CA PHE A 261 2.77 -18.59 -11.06
C PHE A 261 1.75 -18.03 -10.08
N GLY A 262 0.51 -17.80 -10.52
CA GLY A 262 -0.58 -17.36 -9.63
C GLY A 262 -0.83 -18.35 -8.49
N THR A 263 -0.86 -19.65 -8.80
CA THR A 263 -1.03 -20.73 -7.83
C THR A 263 0.15 -20.85 -6.86
N ILE A 264 1.40 -20.71 -7.32
CA ILE A 264 2.58 -20.71 -6.43
C ILE A 264 2.50 -19.55 -5.44
N ILE A 265 2.22 -18.33 -5.92
CA ILE A 265 2.09 -17.15 -5.06
C ILE A 265 0.99 -17.38 -4.01
N ALA A 266 -0.19 -17.83 -4.44
CA ALA A 266 -1.31 -18.10 -3.56
C ALA A 266 -0.97 -19.16 -2.50
N ASN A 267 -0.41 -20.29 -2.90
CA ASN A 267 -0.09 -21.38 -1.97
C ASN A 267 0.96 -20.94 -0.95
N ARG A 268 2.01 -20.22 -1.36
CA ARG A 268 3.01 -19.69 -0.42
C ARG A 268 2.41 -18.72 0.58
N ALA A 269 1.51 -17.85 0.13
CA ALA A 269 0.81 -16.93 1.01
C ALA A 269 -0.09 -17.67 2.01
N LEU A 270 -0.87 -18.65 1.55
CA LEU A 270 -1.75 -19.47 2.37
C LEU A 270 -0.99 -20.32 3.39
N GLU A 271 0.12 -20.94 2.98
CA GLU A 271 1.01 -21.72 3.85
C GLU A 271 1.59 -20.86 4.99
N ALA A 272 1.93 -19.61 4.69
CA ALA A 272 2.49 -18.69 5.67
C ALA A 272 1.40 -18.20 6.65
N ILE A 273 0.25 -17.75 6.13
CA ILE A 273 -0.82 -17.20 6.95
C ILE A 273 -1.55 -18.25 7.80
N ALA A 274 -1.48 -19.52 7.43
CA ALA A 274 -2.03 -20.61 8.23
C ALA A 274 -1.29 -20.81 9.57
N LYS A 275 -0.06 -20.30 9.71
CA LYS A 275 0.83 -20.53 10.85
C LYS A 275 0.80 -19.41 11.90
N VAL A 276 0.04 -18.34 11.66
CA VAL A 276 0.08 -17.14 12.51
C VAL A 276 -1.14 -17.04 13.42
N ALA A 277 -0.95 -16.35 14.54
CA ALA A 277 -2.04 -15.99 15.43
C ALA A 277 -2.85 -14.83 14.84
N PHE A 278 -4.16 -14.83 15.11
CA PHE A 278 -5.09 -13.78 14.70
C PHE A 278 -5.52 -12.98 15.92
N THR A 279 -5.61 -11.66 15.79
CA THR A 279 -5.95 -10.75 16.90
C THR A 279 -6.84 -9.59 16.43
N ASP A 280 -7.68 -9.07 17.32
CA ASP A 280 -8.38 -7.78 17.14
C ASP A 280 -7.78 -6.65 17.98
N ALA A 281 -6.79 -6.95 18.82
CA ALA A 281 -6.07 -6.01 19.66
C ALA A 281 -4.97 -5.29 18.85
N VAL A 282 -5.39 -4.48 17.88
CA VAL A 282 -4.50 -3.71 17.00
C VAL A 282 -4.75 -2.21 17.14
N THR A 283 -3.73 -1.42 16.86
CA THR A 283 -3.85 0.02 16.64
C THR A 283 -3.80 0.32 15.15
N LEU A 284 -4.41 1.44 14.76
CA LEU A 284 -4.31 1.98 13.40
C LEU A 284 -3.67 3.36 13.47
N GLN A 285 -2.57 3.55 12.75
CA GLN A 285 -1.91 4.84 12.57
C GLN A 285 -1.77 5.11 11.08
N HIS A 286 -1.93 6.36 10.68
CA HIS A 286 -1.81 6.80 9.31
C HIS A 286 -1.10 8.14 9.26
N ILE A 287 -0.06 8.21 8.43
CA ILE A 287 0.66 9.43 8.08
C ILE A 287 0.58 9.59 6.57
N GLU A 288 0.32 10.81 6.11
CA GLU A 288 0.32 11.21 4.71
C GLU A 288 1.43 12.24 4.48
N MET A 289 2.07 12.14 3.32
CA MET A 289 3.00 13.13 2.79
C MET A 289 2.65 13.42 1.33
N VAL A 290 2.32 14.68 1.05
CA VAL A 290 2.15 15.21 -0.31
C VAL A 290 3.41 15.99 -0.65
N TYR A 291 3.95 15.77 -1.85
CA TYR A 291 5.18 16.40 -2.34
C TYR A 291 5.12 16.62 -3.85
N THR A 292 6.04 17.42 -4.39
CA THR A 292 6.08 17.76 -5.81
C THR A 292 7.41 17.39 -6.42
N VAL A 293 7.39 16.87 -7.64
CA VAL A 293 8.59 16.56 -8.43
C VAL A 293 8.58 17.33 -9.75
N PRO A 294 9.72 17.83 -10.22
CA PRO A 294 9.81 18.38 -11.57
C PRO A 294 9.50 17.30 -12.60
N LEU A 295 8.67 17.63 -13.58
CA LEU A 295 8.53 16.82 -14.79
C LEU A 295 9.74 17.11 -15.68
N GLU A 296 10.73 16.24 -15.69
CA GLU A 296 11.95 16.40 -16.48
C GLU A 296 11.82 15.72 -17.86
N ASN A 297 10.99 14.69 -17.97
CA ASN A 297 10.86 13.90 -19.18
C ASN A 297 10.17 14.64 -20.33
N GLU A 298 10.96 15.00 -21.34
CA GLU A 298 10.48 15.70 -22.54
C GLU A 298 9.42 14.91 -23.33
N ARG A 299 9.48 13.57 -23.33
CA ARG A 299 8.44 12.76 -23.99
C ARG A 299 7.10 12.90 -23.29
N PHE A 300 7.09 12.91 -21.95
CA PHE A 300 5.86 13.13 -21.19
C PHE A 300 5.34 14.55 -21.34
N LYS A 301 6.22 15.57 -21.38
CA LYS A 301 5.83 16.95 -21.70
C LYS A 301 5.17 17.06 -23.07
N LEU A 302 5.76 16.45 -24.09
CA LEU A 302 5.19 16.41 -25.44
C LEU A 302 3.86 15.64 -25.47
N ALA A 303 3.77 14.51 -24.78
CA ALA A 303 2.54 13.73 -24.68
C ALA A 303 1.41 14.51 -23.99
N LEU A 304 1.71 15.27 -22.94
CA LEU A 304 0.77 16.19 -22.29
C LEU A 304 0.33 17.32 -23.22
N ALA A 305 1.28 17.95 -23.92
CA ALA A 305 1.00 19.04 -24.87
C ALA A 305 0.14 18.56 -26.05
N ALA A 306 0.32 17.31 -26.48
CA ALA A 306 -0.47 16.67 -27.54
C ALA A 306 -1.81 16.09 -27.05
N GLY A 307 -2.08 16.10 -25.74
CA GLY A 307 -3.29 15.50 -25.16
C GLY A 307 -3.31 13.97 -25.17
N VAL A 308 -2.15 13.33 -25.36
CA VAL A 308 -1.98 11.87 -25.26
C VAL A 308 -2.13 11.43 -23.80
N ILE A 309 -1.39 12.07 -22.90
CA ILE A 309 -1.61 11.98 -21.45
C ILE A 309 -2.57 13.12 -21.08
N PRO A 310 -3.65 12.86 -20.31
CA PRO A 310 -4.54 13.93 -19.88
C PRO A 310 -3.83 14.87 -18.90
N ALA A 311 -3.95 16.18 -19.13
CA ALA A 311 -3.57 17.18 -18.14
C ALA A 311 -4.59 17.23 -17.00
N GLY A 312 -4.15 17.69 -15.84
CA GLY A 312 -5.02 17.88 -14.69
C GLY A 312 -4.35 18.66 -13.55
N PRO A 313 -5.07 18.90 -12.44
CA PRO A 313 -4.64 19.81 -11.38
C PRO A 313 -3.39 19.35 -10.63
N SER A 314 -2.97 18.09 -10.77
CA SER A 314 -1.71 17.64 -10.17
C SER A 314 -0.47 18.16 -10.89
N LEU A 315 -0.58 18.72 -12.10
CA LEU A 315 0.53 19.36 -12.81
C LEU A 315 0.42 20.89 -12.75
N VAL A 316 1.37 21.54 -12.07
CA VAL A 316 1.43 23.01 -11.94
C VAL A 316 2.88 23.46 -12.14
N ASP A 317 3.09 24.48 -12.99
CA ASP A 317 4.41 25.07 -13.25
C ASP A 317 5.53 24.06 -13.55
N GLY A 318 5.21 23.03 -14.35
CA GLY A 318 6.15 21.98 -14.74
C GLY A 318 6.49 20.99 -13.62
N LYS A 319 5.76 21.01 -12.51
CA LYS A 319 5.91 20.07 -11.39
C LYS A 319 4.66 19.22 -11.22
N VAL A 320 4.86 17.92 -11.04
CA VAL A 320 3.81 16.95 -10.73
C VAL A 320 3.71 16.81 -9.21
N THR A 321 2.52 16.97 -8.68
CA THR A 321 2.18 16.70 -7.28
C THR A 321 1.86 15.22 -7.12
N THR A 322 2.44 14.58 -6.11
CA THR A 322 2.19 13.19 -5.77
C THR A 322 2.21 12.99 -4.25
N GLU A 323 2.08 11.75 -3.80
CA GLU A 323 1.93 11.45 -2.38
C GLU A 323 2.39 10.04 -1.97
N SER A 324 2.70 9.91 -0.69
CA SER A 324 3.02 8.64 -0.05
C SER A 324 2.31 8.55 1.31
N HIS A 325 1.87 7.35 1.65
CA HIS A 325 1.13 7.04 2.87
C HIS A 325 1.88 5.97 3.64
N LEU A 326 2.01 6.17 4.94
CA LEU A 326 2.56 5.21 5.89
C LEU A 326 1.42 4.81 6.81
N ILE A 327 1.07 3.53 6.80
CA ILE A 327 -0.01 2.96 7.61
C ILE A 327 0.61 1.91 8.53
N ARG A 328 0.30 1.98 9.82
CA ARG A 328 0.59 0.90 10.77
C ARG A 328 -0.72 0.29 11.24
N LEU A 329 -0.85 -1.02 11.09
CA LEU A 329 -1.98 -1.79 11.58
C LEU A 329 -1.45 -2.92 12.46
N GLY A 330 -1.52 -2.74 13.77
CA GLY A 330 -0.83 -3.63 14.70
C GLY A 330 0.67 -3.68 14.39
N ASP A 331 1.18 -4.88 14.12
CA ASP A 331 2.60 -5.10 13.82
C ASP A 331 2.94 -4.90 12.33
N ALA A 332 1.95 -4.78 11.44
CA ALA A 332 2.22 -4.54 10.03
C ALA A 332 2.52 -3.06 9.74
N VAL A 333 3.47 -2.82 8.84
CA VAL A 333 3.79 -1.49 8.30
C VAL A 333 3.53 -1.50 6.81
N MET A 334 2.81 -0.51 6.28
CA MET A 334 2.48 -0.39 4.87
C MET A 334 2.92 0.96 4.34
N PHE A 335 3.60 0.97 3.20
CA PHE A 335 4.07 2.20 2.55
C PHE A 335 3.67 2.25 1.08
N THR A 336 3.07 3.35 0.63
CA THR A 336 2.66 3.54 -0.77
C THR A 336 3.71 4.28 -1.58
N MET A 337 3.92 3.82 -2.82
CA MET A 337 4.90 4.36 -3.76
C MET A 337 4.21 4.73 -5.09
N PRO A 338 4.40 5.95 -5.60
CA PRO A 338 3.63 6.51 -6.73
C PRO A 338 4.18 6.09 -8.10
N GLY A 339 4.39 4.79 -8.33
CA GLY A 339 4.88 4.25 -9.60
C GLY A 339 5.72 2.99 -9.43
N GLU A 340 6.59 2.74 -10.39
CA GLU A 340 7.44 1.55 -10.48
C GLU A 340 8.78 1.76 -9.77
N VAL A 341 8.81 1.54 -8.45
CA VAL A 341 10.04 1.71 -7.65
C VAL A 341 11.05 0.61 -7.89
N GLN A 342 12.31 0.99 -8.08
CA GLN A 342 13.41 0.06 -8.27
C GLN A 342 13.63 -0.86 -7.04
N PRO A 343 13.95 -2.15 -7.24
CA PRO A 343 14.07 -3.14 -6.16
C PRO A 343 15.08 -2.79 -5.05
N ASN A 344 16.20 -2.15 -5.37
CA ASN A 344 17.19 -1.71 -4.38
C ASN A 344 16.61 -0.67 -3.41
N ILE A 345 15.82 0.29 -3.91
CA ILE A 345 15.07 1.24 -3.07
C ILE A 345 14.05 0.48 -2.22
N GLY A 346 13.30 -0.46 -2.82
CA GLY A 346 12.34 -1.29 -2.09
C GLY A 346 12.97 -2.06 -0.92
N ILE A 347 14.08 -2.77 -1.17
CA ILE A 347 14.82 -3.52 -0.15
C ILE A 347 15.34 -2.57 0.95
N PHE A 348 15.84 -1.39 0.58
CA PHE A 348 16.25 -0.37 1.53
C PHE A 348 15.08 0.08 2.42
N LEU A 349 13.92 0.40 1.82
CA LEU A 349 12.73 0.84 2.54
C LEU A 349 12.19 -0.25 3.45
N LYS A 350 12.11 -1.52 3.01
CA LYS A 350 11.73 -2.66 3.85
C LYS A 350 12.58 -2.73 5.12
N ARG A 351 13.91 -2.65 4.99
CA ARG A 351 14.84 -2.66 6.14
C ARG A 351 14.59 -1.49 7.11
N ARG A 352 14.28 -0.30 6.59
CA ARG A 352 13.99 0.89 7.41
C ARG A 352 12.64 0.76 8.13
N PHE A 353 11.60 0.34 7.44
CA PHE A 353 10.25 0.20 8.01
C PHE A 353 10.15 -0.98 8.99
N ALA A 354 10.92 -2.05 8.78
CA ALA A 354 10.97 -3.22 9.68
C ALA A 354 11.32 -2.86 11.14
N MET A 355 11.94 -1.71 11.38
CA MET A 355 12.22 -1.20 12.72
C MET A 355 10.95 -0.78 13.50
N PHE A 356 9.82 -0.60 12.80
CA PHE A 356 8.54 -0.13 13.36
C PHE A 356 7.45 -1.21 13.33
N GLY A 357 7.70 -2.34 12.68
CA GLY A 357 6.79 -3.47 12.56
C GLY A 357 7.16 -4.38 11.39
N ASP A 358 6.74 -5.63 11.45
CA ASP A 358 6.96 -6.67 10.45
C ASP A 358 5.69 -7.54 10.39
N PRO A 359 5.14 -7.88 9.21
CA PRO A 359 5.68 -7.65 7.87
C PRO A 359 5.57 -6.20 7.37
N VAL A 360 6.50 -5.84 6.48
CA VAL A 360 6.44 -4.60 5.70
C VAL A 360 5.79 -4.86 4.35
N PHE A 361 4.71 -4.14 4.05
CA PHE A 361 4.06 -4.07 2.75
C PHE A 361 4.56 -2.83 2.01
N LEU A 362 5.14 -3.03 0.83
CA LEU A 362 5.47 -1.94 -0.07
C LEU A 362 4.47 -1.97 -1.22
N PHE A 363 3.57 -1.00 -1.24
CA PHE A 363 2.55 -0.88 -2.27
C PHE A 363 3.07 -0.01 -3.41
N GLY A 364 3.55 -0.64 -4.48
CA GLY A 364 3.85 0.03 -5.74
C GLY A 364 2.58 0.49 -6.45
N LEU A 365 2.73 1.36 -7.46
CA LEU A 365 1.63 1.79 -8.33
C LEU A 365 0.45 2.35 -7.53
N ALA A 366 0.77 3.03 -6.44
CA ALA A 366 -0.18 3.40 -5.40
C ALA A 366 -0.41 4.90 -5.43
N ASN A 367 -1.68 5.28 -5.57
CA ASN A 367 -2.22 6.63 -5.66
C ASN A 367 -1.76 7.46 -6.88
N ASP A 368 -0.83 6.95 -7.68
CA ASP A 368 -0.32 7.59 -8.88
C ASP A 368 0.45 6.60 -9.78
N GLU A 369 0.69 7.00 -11.02
CA GLU A 369 1.52 6.31 -12.00
C GLU A 369 2.51 7.30 -12.61
N LEU A 370 3.70 7.40 -12.00
CA LEU A 370 4.78 8.29 -12.46
C LEU A 370 5.87 7.55 -13.25
N GLY A 371 5.59 6.31 -13.66
CA GLY A 371 6.51 5.42 -14.33
C GLY A 371 7.64 4.94 -13.42
N TYR A 372 8.82 4.73 -13.99
CA TYR A 372 9.95 4.19 -13.25
C TYR A 372 10.56 5.19 -12.26
N ILE A 373 10.82 4.70 -11.05
CA ILE A 373 11.45 5.44 -9.97
C ILE A 373 12.80 4.79 -9.68
N LEU A 374 13.84 5.31 -10.35
CA LEU A 374 15.21 4.80 -10.31
C LEU A 374 16.02 5.53 -9.24
N ALA A 375 16.93 4.82 -8.58
CA ALA A 375 17.83 5.44 -7.61
C ALA A 375 18.69 6.52 -8.31
N PRO A 376 19.01 7.65 -7.66
CA PRO A 376 19.79 8.72 -8.30
C PRO A 376 21.13 8.25 -8.93
N PRO A 377 21.91 7.34 -8.30
CA PRO A 377 23.12 6.79 -8.93
C PRO A 377 22.86 5.92 -10.17
N ASP A 378 21.67 5.34 -10.26
CA ASP A 378 21.28 4.39 -11.31
C ASP A 378 20.64 5.09 -12.53
N TYR A 379 20.04 6.27 -12.33
CA TYR A 379 19.21 6.95 -13.33
C TYR A 379 19.92 7.16 -14.69
N TYR A 380 21.23 7.45 -14.68
CA TYR A 380 21.98 7.71 -15.91
C TYR A 380 22.70 6.49 -16.48
N LEU A 381 22.64 5.32 -15.84
CA LEU A 381 23.26 4.11 -16.34
C LEU A 381 22.51 3.56 -17.56
N ASP A 382 23.24 3.13 -18.59
CA ASP A 382 22.65 2.64 -19.85
C ASP A 382 21.79 1.39 -19.67
N ILE A 383 22.07 0.56 -18.66
CA ILE A 383 21.27 -0.62 -18.34
C ILE A 383 19.81 -0.28 -17.98
N TYR A 384 19.53 0.97 -17.58
CA TYR A 384 18.20 1.48 -17.25
C TYR A 384 17.68 2.48 -18.29
N SER A 385 18.18 2.45 -19.53
CA SER A 385 17.79 3.42 -20.56
C SER A 385 16.29 3.41 -20.87
N TYR A 386 15.64 2.24 -20.81
CA TYR A 386 14.21 2.10 -21.02
C TYR A 386 13.42 2.70 -19.85
N GLU A 387 13.76 2.30 -18.62
CA GLU A 387 13.15 2.80 -17.39
C GLU A 387 13.27 4.32 -17.29
N ARG A 388 14.46 4.88 -17.56
CA ARG A 388 14.68 6.33 -17.65
C ARG A 388 13.75 6.99 -18.66
N SER A 389 13.53 6.35 -19.81
CA SER A 389 12.65 6.90 -20.85
C SER A 389 11.17 6.94 -20.45
N MET A 390 10.81 6.15 -19.45
CA MET A 390 9.47 6.00 -18.88
C MET A 390 9.44 6.51 -17.42
N SER A 391 10.32 7.42 -17.02
CA SER A 391 10.33 8.05 -15.70
C SER A 391 9.91 9.52 -15.80
N VAL A 392 9.23 10.07 -14.80
CA VAL A 392 8.97 11.52 -14.74
C VAL A 392 10.23 12.36 -14.60
N GLY A 393 11.29 11.84 -13.97
CA GLY A 393 12.54 12.58 -13.78
C GLY A 393 13.51 11.93 -12.80
N SER A 394 14.73 12.47 -12.75
CA SER A 394 15.86 11.95 -11.99
C SER A 394 15.72 12.06 -10.46
N VAL A 395 14.86 12.95 -9.99
CA VAL A 395 14.72 13.25 -8.55
C VAL A 395 13.57 12.52 -7.87
N ILE A 396 12.66 11.86 -8.60
CA ILE A 396 11.47 11.22 -8.01
C ILE A 396 11.83 10.21 -6.91
N ALA A 397 12.86 9.40 -7.11
CA ALA A 397 13.30 8.45 -6.08
C ALA A 397 13.82 9.14 -4.81
N HIS A 398 14.53 10.25 -4.95
CA HIS A 398 14.99 11.04 -3.82
C HIS A 398 13.80 11.55 -3.01
N GLU A 399 12.82 12.18 -3.68
CA GLU A 399 11.64 12.74 -3.01
C GLU A 399 10.78 11.66 -2.34
N THR A 400 10.59 10.50 -2.98
CA THR A 400 9.87 9.37 -2.35
C THR A 400 10.60 8.83 -1.11
N VAL A 401 11.94 8.70 -1.17
CA VAL A 401 12.74 8.22 -0.02
C VAL A 401 12.80 9.27 1.09
N ASP A 402 12.89 10.56 0.75
CA ASP A 402 12.86 11.66 1.72
C ASP A 402 11.50 11.73 2.41
N ALA A 403 10.40 11.63 1.66
CA ALA A 403 9.06 11.52 2.22
C ALA A 403 8.96 10.34 3.21
N ALA A 404 9.47 9.16 2.83
CA ALA A 404 9.55 8.02 3.74
C ALA A 404 10.34 8.34 5.02
N GLY A 405 11.52 8.99 4.89
CA GLY A 405 12.34 9.41 6.01
C GLY A 405 11.64 10.39 6.96
N GLN A 406 10.93 11.39 6.42
CA GLN A 406 10.15 12.34 7.20
C GLN A 406 8.99 11.65 7.94
N MET A 407 8.30 10.70 7.29
CA MET A 407 7.22 9.95 7.92
C MET A 407 7.72 9.05 9.04
N LEU A 408 8.87 8.39 8.86
CA LEU A 408 9.53 7.62 9.90
C LEU A 408 9.94 8.48 11.11
N ALA A 409 10.43 9.70 10.86
CA ALA A 409 10.78 10.63 11.92
C ALA A 409 9.54 11.08 12.72
N ARG A 410 8.42 11.36 12.03
CA ARG A 410 7.13 11.68 12.67
C ARG A 410 6.62 10.51 13.51
N GLU A 411 6.70 9.28 12.99
CA GLU A 411 6.30 8.07 13.71
C GLU A 411 7.13 7.87 14.98
N ALA A 412 8.46 8.03 14.89
CA ALA A 412 9.35 7.95 16.05
C ALA A 412 9.05 9.04 17.10
N GLY A 413 8.75 10.27 16.67
CA GLY A 413 8.35 11.38 17.54
C GLY A 413 7.03 11.12 18.26
N CYS A 414 6.03 10.59 17.55
CA CYS A 414 4.76 10.15 18.15
C CYS A 414 4.99 9.03 19.18
N ALA A 415 5.82 8.03 18.87
CA ALA A 415 6.15 6.96 19.80
C ALA A 415 6.85 7.46 21.07
N ALA A 416 7.79 8.41 20.95
CA ALA A 416 8.47 9.03 22.09
C ALA A 416 7.50 9.82 22.99
N THR A 417 6.57 10.57 22.37
CA THR A 417 5.55 11.35 23.08
C THR A 417 4.58 10.44 23.83
N ASN A 418 4.11 9.36 23.20
CA ASN A 418 3.23 8.38 23.84
C ASN A 418 3.91 7.65 25.01
N ARG A 419 5.22 7.32 24.90
CA ARG A 419 5.99 6.76 26.03
C ARG A 419 6.14 7.73 27.20
N LEU A 420 6.23 9.03 26.94
CA LEU A 420 6.29 10.07 27.99
C LEU A 420 4.94 10.25 28.68
N LEU A 421 3.84 10.20 27.93
CA LEU A 421 2.47 10.30 28.46
C LEU A 421 2.10 9.08 29.31
N THR A 422 2.44 7.86 28.88
CA THR A 422 2.21 6.64 29.68
C THR A 422 3.07 6.61 30.95
N LYS A 423 4.33 7.08 30.89
CA LYS A 423 5.17 7.25 32.10
C LYS A 423 4.66 8.32 33.07
N LYS A 424 4.01 9.38 32.57
CA LYS A 424 3.35 10.40 33.43
C LYS A 424 2.06 9.87 34.06
N ALA A 425 1.27 9.08 33.33
CA ALA A 425 0.05 8.45 33.83
C ALA A 425 0.31 7.33 34.86
N ALA A 426 1.50 6.70 34.83
CA ALA A 426 1.91 5.66 35.77
C ALA A 426 2.56 6.17 37.07
N ARG A 427 2.61 7.49 37.31
CA ARG A 427 3.06 8.02 38.62
C ARG A 427 1.90 7.92 39.62
N PRO A 428 2.06 7.23 40.76
CA PRO A 428 1.06 7.28 41.82
C PRO A 428 0.94 8.72 42.32
N SER A 429 -0.27 9.23 42.43
CA SER A 429 -0.56 10.50 43.13
C SER A 429 0.05 10.44 44.54
N PRO A 430 0.75 11.48 45.02
CA PRO A 430 1.23 11.49 46.39
C PRO A 430 0.01 11.56 47.32
N CYS A 431 -0.18 10.52 48.13
CA CYS A 431 -1.14 10.51 49.22
C CYS A 431 -0.80 11.64 50.20
N CYS A 432 -1.62 12.70 50.22
CA CYS A 432 -1.62 13.66 51.32
C CYS A 432 -2.37 13.04 52.51
N GLY A 433 -1.65 12.30 53.35
CA GLY A 433 -2.04 12.01 54.73
C GLY A 433 -1.33 12.99 55.67
N GLY A 434 -2.10 13.80 56.41
CA GLY A 434 -1.55 14.66 57.46
C GLY A 434 -1.34 13.91 58.78
N THR A 435 -0.34 14.29 59.56
CA THR A 435 -0.47 14.86 60.92
C THR A 435 0.89 14.99 61.65
N THR A 436 1.06 16.17 62.27
CA THR A 436 1.71 16.48 63.58
C THR A 436 3.20 16.19 63.86
N ALA A 437 3.94 17.31 63.95
CA ALA A 437 4.76 17.80 65.08
C ALA A 437 5.75 16.87 65.81
N ALA A 438 7.05 17.24 65.82
CA ALA A 438 7.76 17.71 67.03
C ALA A 438 9.24 18.05 66.74
N ALA A 439 9.75 19.02 67.50
CA ALA A 439 11.04 19.67 67.40
C ALA A 439 12.26 18.80 67.79
N ARG A 440 13.46 19.18 67.32
CA ARG A 440 14.58 19.62 68.19
C ARG A 440 15.82 20.08 67.41
N ARG A 441 16.47 21.08 68.02
CA ARG A 441 17.72 21.75 67.65
C ARG A 441 18.94 20.85 67.90
N HIS A 442 20.02 21.05 67.14
CA HIS A 442 21.43 21.17 67.59
C HIS A 442 22.34 21.34 66.36
N SER A 443 22.87 22.53 66.09
CA SER A 443 24.19 23.06 66.52
C SER A 443 25.41 22.30 65.99
N GLY A 444 26.04 22.90 64.96
CA GLY A 444 27.49 23.13 64.86
C GLY A 444 28.45 21.95 64.78
N ARG A 445 29.24 21.89 63.70
CA ARG A 445 30.67 22.25 63.72
C ARG A 445 31.29 22.08 62.33
N ARG A 446 32.15 23.05 61.99
CA ARG A 446 33.16 22.98 60.93
C ARG A 446 34.16 21.85 61.24
N PHE A 447 34.75 21.22 60.23
CA PHE A 447 36.20 21.25 59.95
C PHE A 447 36.57 20.47 58.67
N ARG A 448 37.29 21.18 57.79
CA ARG A 448 38.43 20.82 56.91
C ARG A 448 38.49 19.50 56.11
N SER A 449 38.60 19.71 54.80
CA SER A 449 39.67 19.29 53.86
C SER A 449 40.50 18.04 54.19
N LEU A 450 40.55 17.11 53.23
CA LEU A 450 41.81 16.63 52.65
C LEU A 450 41.57 15.90 51.32
N SER A 451 42.45 16.21 50.37
CA SER A 451 42.68 15.62 49.06
C SER A 451 43.21 14.19 49.14
N LEU A 452 42.94 13.37 48.10
CA LEU A 452 43.93 12.75 47.20
C LEU A 452 43.40 11.45 46.56
N SER A 453 43.46 11.45 45.22
CA SER A 453 43.81 10.35 44.30
C SER A 453 43.55 8.89 44.69
N GLY A 454 42.76 8.24 43.83
CA GLY A 454 42.87 6.83 43.43
C GLY A 454 42.42 6.74 41.98
#